data_AF-Q0UV99-F1
#
_entry.id   AF-Q0UV99-F1
#
_cell.length_a   1.000
_cell.length_b   1.000
_cell.length_c   1.000
_cell.angle_alpha   90.00
_cell.angle_beta   90.00
_cell.angle_gamma   90.00
#
_symmetry.space_group_name_H-M   'P 1'
#
loop_
_entity.id
_entity.type
_entity.pdbx_description
1 polymer ?
#
loop_
_entity_poly.entity_id
_entity_poly.type
_entity_poly.pdbx_seq_one_letter_code
_entity_poly.pdbx_strand_id
1 'polypeptide(L)'
;MSAKNTTHCLDRYANNAHAWKSSATTSGETQFKRPIGIVESFFDNDGTRHYGGRADMTATFKLAIRHTLSREDLRKRVAAAWCLLRLNHVLLQSRVEEDENGKKNFVVCAPRSAGEAIQAVEKDMIWLEDIGFDDTLQELDLHHHALNISDGLTAYNWFSHLIRILNTPYASIISQIETAICPEDIKARLPPAQEDLYPAITGSSARQRWFWAIMRVLRHVQHTMPTNLRQPLTPR
;
A
#
# COMPACT_ATOMS: atom_id res chain seq x y z
N MET A 1 39.48 0.58 13.53
CA MET A 1 38.43 -0.24 12.89
C MET A 1 37.20 -0.19 13.77
N SER A 2 36.21 0.65 13.42
CA SER A 2 34.97 0.78 14.20
C SER A 2 34.10 -0.43 13.91
N ALA A 3 33.87 -1.27 14.91
CA ALA A 3 32.91 -2.35 14.83
C ALA A 3 31.53 -1.73 14.54
N LYS A 4 31.02 -1.90 13.32
CA LYS A 4 29.60 -1.62 13.03
C LYS A 4 28.79 -2.56 13.93
N ASN A 5 28.37 -2.06 15.09
CA ASN A 5 27.40 -2.68 15.96
C ASN A 5 26.15 -2.95 15.10
N THR A 6 26.10 -4.16 14.54
CA THR A 6 25.07 -4.55 13.60
C THR A 6 23.90 -4.98 14.46
N THR A 7 23.06 -4.01 14.80
CA THR A 7 21.81 -4.25 15.52
C THR A 7 21.04 -5.33 14.76
N HIS A 8 20.69 -6.41 15.45
CA HIS A 8 20.10 -7.58 14.82
C HIS A 8 18.73 -7.21 14.26
N CYS A 9 18.30 -7.77 13.13
CA CYS A 9 17.02 -7.39 12.51
C CYS A 9 15.83 -7.58 13.48
N LEU A 10 15.86 -8.66 14.28
CA LEU A 10 14.82 -8.94 15.29
C LEU A 10 14.78 -7.96 16.47
N ASP A 11 15.78 -7.08 16.62
CA ASP A 11 15.75 -6.01 17.63
C ASP A 11 14.81 -4.87 17.23
N ARG A 12 14.22 -4.90 16.02
CA ARG A 12 13.36 -3.83 15.48
C ARG A 12 11.86 -4.06 15.70
N TYR A 13 11.49 -5.10 16.44
CA TYR A 13 10.10 -5.40 16.75
C TYR A 13 9.63 -4.62 17.98
N ALA A 14 8.39 -4.13 17.92
CA ALA A 14 7.67 -3.47 19.02
C ALA A 14 8.43 -2.28 19.63
N ASN A 15 9.20 -1.54 18.83
CA ASN A 15 10.00 -0.41 19.31
C ASN A 15 10.01 0.82 18.37
N ASN A 16 9.08 0.89 17.42
CA ASN A 16 8.93 2.01 16.50
C ASN A 16 10.19 2.28 15.65
N ALA A 17 11.06 1.28 15.46
CA ALA A 17 12.23 1.40 14.59
C ALA A 17 11.86 1.73 13.13
N HIS A 18 10.61 1.45 12.75
CA HIS A 18 10.03 1.66 11.43
C HIS A 18 8.90 2.70 11.44
N ALA A 19 8.83 3.57 12.46
CA ALA A 19 7.78 4.59 12.53
C ALA A 19 7.89 5.66 11.43
N TRP A 20 6.74 6.20 11.05
CA TRP A 20 6.63 7.32 10.12
C TRP A 20 7.24 8.59 10.68
N LYS A 21 7.98 9.30 9.83
CA LYS A 21 8.58 10.60 10.10
C LYS A 21 8.05 11.59 9.06
N SER A 22 7.60 12.75 9.51
CA SER A 22 7.23 13.85 8.63
C SER A 22 8.43 14.74 8.36
N SER A 23 8.62 15.12 7.10
CA SER A 23 9.63 16.09 6.66
C SER A 23 9.01 17.01 5.61
N ALA A 24 9.38 18.28 5.62
CA ALA A 24 9.10 19.16 4.48
C ALA A 24 10.06 18.83 3.35
N THR A 25 9.54 18.68 2.14
CA THR A 25 10.35 18.57 0.93
C THR A 25 10.94 19.93 0.56
N THR A 26 11.98 19.95 -0.27
CA THR A 26 12.57 21.18 -0.83
C THR A 26 11.57 22.03 -1.60
N SER A 27 10.47 21.42 -2.07
CA SER A 27 9.40 22.06 -2.82
C SER A 27 8.26 22.59 -1.92
N GLY A 28 8.36 22.41 -0.59
CA GLY A 28 7.38 22.86 0.40
C GLY A 28 6.25 21.88 0.71
N GLU A 29 6.21 20.71 0.06
CA GLU A 29 5.21 19.66 0.34
C GLU A 29 5.54 18.91 1.63
N THR A 30 4.49 18.47 2.34
CA THR A 30 4.67 17.56 3.47
C THR A 30 4.86 16.14 2.97
N GLN A 31 5.95 15.52 3.38
CA GLN A 31 6.31 14.15 3.04
C GLN A 31 6.40 13.31 4.30
N PHE A 32 5.82 12.11 4.24
CA PHE A 32 5.93 11.09 5.29
C PHE A 32 6.83 9.98 4.79
N LYS A 33 7.85 9.65 5.59
CA LYS A 33 8.82 8.60 5.29
C LYS A 33 8.88 7.60 6.42
N ARG A 34 8.90 6.31 6.09
CA ARG A 34 9.29 5.27 7.05
C ARG A 34 10.22 4.24 6.43
N PRO A 35 11.18 3.70 7.19
CA PRO A 35 11.95 2.53 6.76
C PRO A 35 11.05 1.36 6.37
N ILE A 36 11.37 0.68 5.27
CA ILE A 36 10.71 -0.60 4.96
C ILE A 36 10.98 -1.61 6.08
N GLY A 37 9.95 -2.36 6.46
CA GLY A 37 9.98 -3.43 7.44
C GLY A 37 10.75 -4.65 6.93
N ILE A 38 10.92 -5.63 7.81
CA ILE A 38 11.62 -6.87 7.51
C ILE A 38 10.85 -7.66 6.46
N VAL A 39 9.54 -7.86 6.67
CA VAL A 39 8.70 -8.61 5.72
C VAL A 39 8.64 -7.89 4.38
N GLU A 40 8.42 -6.58 4.42
CA GLU A 40 8.36 -5.71 3.24
C GLU A 40 9.66 -5.75 2.43
N SER A 41 10.82 -5.84 3.10
CA SER A 41 12.11 -5.98 2.42
C SER A 41 12.26 -7.31 1.68
N PHE A 42 11.59 -8.38 2.10
CA PHE A 42 11.60 -9.63 1.34
C PHE A 42 10.80 -9.48 0.05
N PHE A 43 9.59 -8.90 0.13
CA PHE A 43 8.76 -8.61 -1.05
C PHE A 43 9.47 -7.66 -2.02
N ASP A 44 10.07 -6.58 -1.52
CA ASP A 44 10.79 -5.61 -2.35
C ASP A 44 12.04 -6.22 -3.02
N ASN A 45 12.81 -7.05 -2.31
CA ASN A 45 13.96 -7.73 -2.91
C ASN A 45 13.54 -8.76 -3.98
N ASP A 46 12.48 -9.51 -3.73
CA ASP A 46 11.96 -10.51 -4.66
C ASP A 46 11.35 -9.85 -5.91
N GLY A 47 10.60 -8.75 -5.73
CA GLY A 47 10.00 -7.97 -6.81
C GLY A 47 11.02 -7.17 -7.64
N THR A 48 11.92 -6.41 -7.01
CA THR A 48 12.78 -5.44 -7.71
C THR A 48 14.17 -5.94 -8.06
N ARG A 49 14.86 -6.64 -7.14
CA ARG A 49 16.30 -6.92 -7.28
C ARG A 49 16.62 -8.20 -8.02
N HIS A 50 15.79 -9.23 -7.83
CA HIS A 50 16.17 -10.57 -8.27
C HIS A 50 15.31 -11.10 -9.41
N TYR A 51 14.03 -10.72 -9.51
CA TYR A 51 13.12 -11.42 -10.43
C TYR A 51 12.05 -10.57 -11.11
N GLY A 52 12.20 -9.24 -11.18
CA GLY A 52 11.44 -8.38 -12.10
C GLY A 52 9.90 -8.52 -12.01
N GLY A 53 9.34 -8.43 -10.81
CA GLY A 53 7.89 -8.42 -10.57
C GLY A 53 7.29 -9.75 -10.09
N ARG A 54 8.08 -10.75 -9.70
CA ARG A 54 7.56 -12.04 -9.16
C ARG A 54 6.72 -11.90 -7.90
N ALA A 55 6.97 -10.85 -7.12
CA ALA A 55 6.22 -10.54 -5.92
C ALA A 55 5.09 -9.52 -6.17
N ASP A 56 4.89 -9.11 -7.43
CA ASP A 56 3.83 -8.18 -7.79
C ASP A 56 2.48 -8.87 -7.63
N MET A 57 1.55 -8.15 -7.01
CA MET A 57 0.20 -8.62 -6.78
C MET A 57 -0.73 -7.81 -7.65
N THR A 58 -1.46 -8.50 -8.52
CA THR A 58 -2.41 -7.89 -9.43
C THR A 58 -3.82 -8.32 -9.05
N ALA A 59 -4.78 -7.43 -9.16
CA ALA A 59 -6.18 -7.76 -8.94
C ALA A 59 -7.02 -7.21 -10.09
N THR A 60 -7.95 -8.01 -10.62
CA THR A 60 -8.92 -7.54 -11.61
C THR A 60 -10.26 -7.30 -10.94
N PHE A 61 -10.83 -6.14 -11.23
CA PHE A 61 -12.13 -5.75 -10.73
C PHE A 61 -13.10 -5.51 -11.89
N LYS A 62 -14.08 -6.39 -12.04
CA LYS A 62 -15.10 -6.31 -13.10
C LYS A 62 -16.37 -5.67 -12.53
N LEU A 63 -16.85 -4.63 -13.19
CA LEU A 63 -18.04 -3.88 -12.79
C LEU A 63 -18.99 -3.68 -13.97
N ALA A 64 -20.30 -3.82 -13.72
CA ALA A 64 -21.33 -3.32 -14.62
C ALA A 64 -21.73 -1.92 -14.17
N ILE A 65 -21.57 -0.93 -15.06
CA ILE A 65 -21.84 0.48 -14.73
C ILE A 65 -23.00 0.97 -15.59
N ARG A 66 -24.04 1.52 -14.95
CA ARG A 66 -25.13 2.24 -15.63
C ARG A 66 -24.93 3.73 -15.44
N HIS A 67 -24.76 4.49 -16.53
CA HIS A 67 -24.57 5.94 -16.48
C HIS A 67 -25.15 6.63 -17.72
N THR A 68 -25.31 7.95 -17.63
CA THR A 68 -25.68 8.85 -18.73
C THR A 68 -24.54 9.79 -19.13
N LEU A 69 -23.37 9.63 -18.51
CA LEU A 69 -22.18 10.46 -18.72
C LEU A 69 -21.55 10.19 -20.10
N SER A 70 -20.90 11.21 -20.66
CA SER A 70 -20.00 11.05 -21.81
C SER A 70 -18.79 10.17 -21.42
N ARG A 71 -18.06 9.64 -22.42
CA ARG A 71 -16.85 8.84 -22.17
C ARG A 71 -15.81 9.62 -21.37
N GLU A 72 -15.59 10.89 -21.71
CA GLU A 72 -14.63 11.76 -21.02
C GLU A 72 -15.04 12.03 -19.57
N ASP A 73 -16.33 12.31 -19.34
CA ASP A 73 -16.84 12.56 -17.98
C ASP A 73 -16.84 11.29 -17.12
N LEU A 74 -17.08 10.13 -17.72
CA LEU A 74 -16.95 8.85 -17.02
C LEU A 74 -15.50 8.62 -16.60
N ARG A 75 -14.53 8.86 -17.48
CA ARG A 75 -13.10 8.73 -17.17
C ARG A 75 -12.67 9.68 -16.06
N LYS A 76 -13.08 10.95 -16.12
CA LYS A 76 -12.85 11.94 -15.05
C LYS A 76 -13.45 11.48 -13.72
N ARG A 77 -14.67 10.92 -13.74
CA ARG A 77 -15.30 10.38 -12.54
C ARG A 77 -14.54 9.20 -11.96
N VAL A 78 -14.07 8.28 -12.79
CA VAL A 78 -13.25 7.13 -12.35
C VAL A 78 -11.93 7.60 -11.78
N ALA A 79 -11.24 8.55 -12.43
CA ALA A 79 -10.00 9.15 -11.94
C ALA A 79 -10.19 9.81 -10.56
N ALA A 80 -11.22 10.65 -10.41
CA ALA A 80 -11.54 11.28 -9.13
C ALA A 80 -11.88 10.25 -8.05
N ALA A 81 -12.65 9.21 -8.38
CA ALA A 81 -12.99 8.14 -7.44
C ALA A 81 -11.75 7.35 -6.99
N TRP A 82 -10.83 7.04 -7.92
CA TRP A 82 -9.56 6.38 -7.63
C TRP A 82 -8.62 7.27 -6.80
N CYS A 83 -8.58 8.57 -7.09
CA CYS A 83 -7.87 9.56 -6.30
C CYS A 83 -8.37 9.59 -4.84
N LEU A 84 -9.69 9.68 -4.65
CA LEU A 84 -10.26 9.64 -3.30
C LEU A 84 -10.01 8.30 -2.60
N LEU A 85 -10.02 7.18 -3.33
CA LEU A 85 -9.65 5.88 -2.78
C LEU A 85 -8.20 5.87 -2.28
N ARG A 86 -7.25 6.36 -3.08
CA ARG A 86 -5.82 6.48 -2.73
C ARG A 86 -5.57 7.37 -1.52
N LEU A 87 -6.33 8.46 -1.37
CA LEU A 87 -6.24 9.36 -0.22
C LEU A 87 -6.84 8.78 1.07
N ASN A 88 -7.83 7.89 0.94
CA ASN A 88 -8.37 7.14 2.07
C ASN A 88 -7.51 5.94 2.46
N HIS A 89 -6.88 5.30 1.46
CA HIS A 89 -6.00 4.15 1.62
C HIS A 89 -4.57 4.55 1.20
N VAL A 90 -3.91 5.36 2.03
CA VAL A 90 -2.69 6.10 1.70
C VAL A 90 -1.50 5.25 1.23
N LEU A 91 -1.49 3.94 1.50
CA LEU A 91 -0.47 3.04 0.93
C LEU A 91 -0.62 2.83 -0.58
N LEU A 92 -1.81 3.00 -1.16
CA LEU A 92 -2.04 2.91 -2.61
C LEU A 92 -1.36 4.04 -3.40
N GLN A 93 -0.95 5.13 -2.73
CA GLN A 93 -0.15 6.21 -3.31
C GLN A 93 1.29 6.23 -2.80
N SER A 94 1.70 5.21 -2.03
CA SER A 94 3.06 5.14 -1.52
C SER A 94 4.03 4.73 -2.63
N ARG A 95 5.28 5.17 -2.51
CA ARG A 95 6.40 4.73 -3.35
C ARG A 95 7.59 4.36 -2.49
N VAL A 96 8.57 3.71 -3.08
CA VAL A 96 9.84 3.38 -2.42
C VAL A 96 10.92 4.37 -2.88
N GLU A 97 11.62 4.98 -1.93
CA GLU A 97 12.83 5.77 -2.18
C GLU A 97 14.02 5.17 -1.42
N GLU A 98 15.20 5.16 -2.04
CA GLU A 98 16.45 4.74 -1.42
C GLU A 98 17.20 5.97 -0.89
N ASP A 99 17.67 5.91 0.35
CA ASP A 99 18.48 6.97 0.94
C ASP A 99 19.97 6.84 0.55
N GLU A 100 20.78 7.83 0.92
CA GLU A 100 22.22 7.87 0.64
C GLU A 100 23.00 6.68 1.22
N ASN A 101 22.43 5.99 2.21
CA ASN A 101 23.02 4.80 2.85
C ASN A 101 22.53 3.48 2.22
N GLY A 102 21.77 3.55 1.12
CA GLY A 102 21.19 2.40 0.45
C GLY A 102 20.00 1.79 1.18
N LYS A 103 19.40 2.52 2.13
CA LYS A 103 18.25 2.06 2.90
C LYS A 103 16.96 2.57 2.26
N LYS A 104 16.08 1.62 1.96
CA LYS A 104 14.77 1.88 1.34
C LYS A 104 13.74 2.35 2.36
N ASN A 105 12.93 3.30 1.94
CA ASN A 105 11.87 3.89 2.74
C ASN A 105 10.57 3.93 1.92
N PHE A 106 9.44 3.63 2.57
CA PHE A 106 8.14 4.02 2.08
C PHE A 106 7.98 5.54 2.18
N VAL A 107 7.43 6.12 1.12
CA VAL A 107 7.25 7.55 0.98
C VAL A 107 5.84 7.85 0.55
N VAL A 108 5.17 8.73 1.28
CA VAL A 108 3.85 9.27 0.95
C VAL A 108 3.95 10.80 0.98
N CYS A 109 3.55 11.46 -0.11
CA CYS A 109 3.50 12.92 -0.17
C CYS A 109 2.05 13.40 -0.05
N ALA A 110 1.84 14.49 0.68
CA ALA A 110 0.57 15.21 0.67
C ALA A 110 0.50 16.08 -0.60
N PRO A 111 -0.52 15.91 -1.47
CA PRO A 111 -0.72 16.78 -2.63
C PRO A 111 -1.00 18.22 -2.20
N ARG A 112 -0.66 19.21 -3.04
CA ARG A 112 -0.91 20.64 -2.72
C ARG A 112 -2.34 21.04 -2.99
N SER A 113 -2.99 20.36 -3.94
CA SER A 113 -4.36 20.65 -4.35
C SER A 113 -5.09 19.39 -4.83
N ALA A 114 -6.42 19.44 -4.82
CA ALA A 114 -7.25 18.37 -5.37
C ALA A 114 -7.00 18.14 -6.87
N GLY A 115 -6.79 19.23 -7.63
CA GLY A 115 -6.49 19.15 -9.06
C GLY A 115 -5.17 18.41 -9.34
N GLU A 116 -4.12 18.73 -8.60
CA GLU A 116 -2.83 18.03 -8.68
C GLU A 116 -2.96 16.54 -8.32
N ALA A 117 -3.71 16.22 -7.27
CA ALA A 117 -3.94 14.84 -6.85
C ALA A 117 -4.65 14.00 -7.93
N ILE A 118 -5.66 14.59 -8.59
CA ILE A 118 -6.38 13.95 -9.69
C ILE A 118 -5.48 13.80 -10.92
N GLN A 119 -4.73 14.83 -11.28
CA GLN A 119 -3.80 14.78 -12.42
C GLN A 119 -2.72 13.71 -12.23
N ALA A 120 -2.21 13.53 -11.01
CA ALA A 120 -1.26 12.47 -10.70
C ALA A 120 -1.87 11.09 -10.97
N VAL A 121 -3.13 10.88 -10.59
CA VAL A 121 -3.87 9.65 -10.91
C VAL A 121 -4.06 9.47 -12.41
N GLU A 122 -4.46 10.51 -13.13
CA GLU A 122 -4.69 10.43 -14.57
C GLU A 122 -3.42 10.08 -15.33
N LYS A 123 -2.26 10.56 -14.85
CA LYS A 123 -0.95 10.22 -15.42
C LYS A 123 -0.56 8.76 -15.17
N ASP A 124 -0.89 8.22 -14.01
CA ASP A 124 -0.58 6.83 -13.63
C ASP A 124 -1.57 5.82 -14.26
N MET A 125 -2.72 6.28 -14.73
CA MET A 125 -3.80 5.44 -15.23
C MET A 125 -3.70 5.23 -16.74
N ILE A 126 -3.76 3.96 -17.16
CA ILE A 126 -3.71 3.56 -18.56
C ILE A 126 -5.10 3.11 -19.00
N TRP A 127 -5.63 3.74 -20.05
CA TRP A 127 -6.86 3.31 -20.69
C TRP A 127 -6.54 2.35 -21.83
N LEU A 128 -6.84 1.07 -21.64
CA LEU A 128 -6.58 0.03 -22.63
C LEU A 128 -7.21 0.34 -23.99
N GLU A 129 -8.40 0.95 -24.01
CA GLU A 129 -9.10 1.35 -25.23
C GLU A 129 -8.34 2.39 -26.10
N ASP A 130 -7.35 3.07 -25.53
CA ASP A 130 -6.54 4.08 -26.24
C ASP A 130 -5.22 3.47 -26.76
N ILE A 131 -4.84 2.30 -26.24
CA ILE A 131 -3.72 1.52 -26.73
C ILE A 131 -4.29 0.70 -27.89
N GLY A 132 -4.01 1.11 -29.13
CA GLY A 132 -4.40 0.34 -30.32
C GLY A 132 -3.66 -1.00 -30.32
N PHE A 133 -4.18 -1.98 -29.58
CA PHE A 133 -3.63 -3.33 -29.53
C PHE A 133 -3.65 -3.93 -30.93
N ASP A 134 -2.59 -4.64 -31.28
CA ASP A 134 -2.57 -5.50 -32.45
C ASP A 134 -3.66 -6.57 -32.30
N ASP A 135 -4.37 -6.90 -33.39
CA ASP A 135 -5.46 -7.89 -33.42
C ASP A 135 -4.99 -9.30 -32.96
N THR A 136 -3.68 -9.48 -32.83
CA THR A 136 -3.03 -10.69 -32.31
C THR A 136 -3.04 -10.79 -30.77
N LEU A 137 -3.25 -9.69 -30.05
CA LEU A 137 -3.21 -9.66 -28.59
C LEU A 137 -4.56 -10.09 -28.01
N GLN A 138 -4.65 -11.34 -27.57
CA GLN A 138 -5.85 -11.83 -26.90
C GLN A 138 -5.96 -11.18 -25.51
N GLU A 139 -6.99 -10.33 -25.33
CA GLU A 139 -7.30 -9.66 -24.05
C GLU A 139 -7.38 -10.66 -22.88
N LEU A 140 -7.88 -11.88 -23.14
CA LEU A 140 -8.00 -12.94 -22.15
C LEU A 140 -6.63 -13.46 -21.68
N ASP A 141 -5.66 -13.59 -22.60
CA ASP A 141 -4.30 -14.00 -22.27
C ASP A 141 -3.55 -12.90 -21.51
N LEU A 142 -3.74 -11.63 -21.88
CA LEU A 142 -3.22 -10.50 -21.09
C LEU A 142 -3.81 -10.51 -19.68
N HIS A 143 -5.13 -10.73 -19.56
CA HIS A 143 -5.83 -10.83 -18.29
C HIS A 143 -5.31 -11.99 -17.42
N HIS A 144 -5.09 -13.17 -18.01
CA HIS A 144 -4.56 -14.34 -17.30
C HIS A 144 -3.09 -14.15 -16.91
N HIS A 145 -2.28 -13.52 -17.76
CA HIS A 145 -0.88 -13.23 -17.46
C HIS A 145 -0.75 -12.25 -16.30
N ALA A 146 -1.58 -11.21 -16.28
CA ALA A 146 -1.58 -10.21 -15.22
C ALA A 146 -2.05 -10.78 -13.87
N LEU A 147 -2.97 -11.75 -13.84
CA LEU A 147 -3.70 -12.18 -12.65
C LEU A 147 -3.09 -13.32 -11.82
N ASN A 148 -1.90 -13.81 -12.13
CA ASN A 148 -1.38 -15.02 -11.48
C ASN A 148 -1.08 -14.89 -9.98
N ILE A 149 -1.20 -13.69 -9.39
CA ILE A 149 -0.88 -13.45 -7.98
C ILE A 149 -1.83 -12.39 -7.42
N SER A 150 -2.87 -12.79 -6.67
CA SER A 150 -3.74 -11.85 -5.95
C SER A 150 -4.09 -12.38 -4.57
N ASP A 151 -3.87 -11.58 -3.53
CA ASP A 151 -4.46 -11.81 -2.20
C ASP A 151 -5.84 -11.14 -2.17
N GLY A 152 -6.87 -11.98 -2.25
CA GLY A 152 -8.25 -11.53 -2.38
C GLY A 152 -8.73 -10.67 -1.20
N LEU A 153 -8.25 -10.92 0.03
CA LEU A 153 -8.90 -10.35 1.23
C LEU A 153 -8.77 -8.83 1.32
N THR A 154 -7.59 -8.30 1.03
CA THR A 154 -7.34 -6.84 1.07
C THR A 154 -7.98 -6.14 -0.13
N ALA A 155 -7.96 -6.78 -1.30
CA ALA A 155 -8.56 -6.24 -2.52
C ALA A 155 -10.09 -6.05 -2.37
N TYR A 156 -10.81 -6.96 -1.69
CA TYR A 156 -12.25 -6.83 -1.47
C TYR A 156 -12.64 -5.57 -0.69
N ASN A 157 -11.86 -5.18 0.31
CA ASN A 157 -12.12 -3.96 1.08
C ASN A 157 -11.96 -2.70 0.22
N TRP A 158 -10.93 -2.67 -0.63
CA TRP A 158 -10.71 -1.56 -1.56
C TRP A 158 -11.79 -1.50 -2.63
N PHE A 159 -12.18 -2.64 -3.20
CA PHE A 159 -13.23 -2.73 -4.23
C PHE A 159 -14.60 -2.29 -3.69
N SER A 160 -14.98 -2.75 -2.50
CA SER A 160 -16.22 -2.31 -1.85
C SER A 160 -16.19 -0.80 -1.59
N HIS A 161 -15.06 -0.25 -1.14
CA HIS A 161 -14.94 1.20 -0.93
C HIS A 161 -15.03 1.97 -2.25
N LEU A 162 -14.37 1.49 -3.31
CA LEU A 162 -14.40 2.10 -4.63
C LEU A 162 -15.82 2.13 -5.22
N ILE A 163 -16.61 1.05 -5.08
CA ILE A 163 -18.02 1.03 -5.49
C ILE A 163 -18.80 2.14 -4.77
N ARG A 164 -18.60 2.28 -3.45
CA ARG A 164 -19.27 3.32 -2.67
C ARG A 164 -18.92 4.72 -3.18
N ILE A 165 -17.64 4.96 -3.47
CA ILE A 165 -17.17 6.24 -4.01
C ILE A 165 -17.76 6.48 -5.40
N LEU A 166 -17.76 5.50 -6.29
CA LEU A 166 -18.33 5.61 -7.64
C LEU A 166 -19.82 5.93 -7.62
N ASN A 167 -20.57 5.49 -6.60
CA ASN A 167 -21.98 5.82 -6.41
C ASN A 167 -22.23 7.16 -5.69
N THR A 168 -21.18 7.87 -5.26
CA THR A 168 -21.29 9.18 -4.64
C THR A 168 -21.43 10.29 -5.70
N PRO A 169 -22.16 11.40 -5.45
CA PRO A 169 -22.20 12.54 -6.36
C PRO A 169 -20.81 13.12 -6.63
N TYR A 170 -20.53 13.52 -7.87
CA TYR A 170 -19.19 13.99 -8.27
C TYR A 170 -18.71 15.19 -7.44
N ALA A 171 -19.58 16.18 -7.19
CA ALA A 171 -19.24 17.32 -6.33
C ALA A 171 -18.83 16.90 -4.92
N SER A 172 -19.48 15.87 -4.36
CA SER A 172 -19.12 15.32 -3.04
C SER A 172 -17.81 14.55 -3.05
N ILE A 173 -17.43 13.93 -4.18
CA ILE A 173 -16.11 13.30 -4.33
C ILE A 173 -15.03 14.39 -4.29
N ILE A 174 -15.19 15.47 -5.05
CA ILE A 174 -14.22 16.59 -5.08
C ILE A 174 -14.06 17.22 -3.70
N SER A 175 -15.16 17.55 -3.02
CA SER A 175 -15.10 18.12 -1.66
C SER A 175 -14.42 17.19 -0.65
N GLN A 176 -14.62 15.87 -0.77
CA GLN A 176 -13.90 14.89 0.06
C GLN A 176 -12.42 14.82 -0.27
N ILE A 177 -12.01 14.94 -1.54
CA ILE A 177 -10.60 15.03 -1.93
C ILE A 177 -9.95 16.26 -1.29
N GLU A 178 -10.58 17.42 -1.38
CA GLU A 178 -10.08 18.68 -0.79
C GLU A 178 -9.85 18.57 0.72
N THR A 179 -10.67 17.78 1.42
CA THR A 179 -10.46 17.50 2.84
C THR A 179 -9.33 16.48 3.04
N ALA A 180 -9.37 15.39 2.28
CA ALA A 180 -8.49 14.23 2.44
C ALA A 180 -7.03 14.48 2.06
N ILE A 181 -6.72 15.54 1.30
CA ILE A 181 -5.34 15.96 0.99
C ILE A 181 -4.64 16.63 2.19
N CYS A 182 -5.37 17.00 3.25
CA CYS A 182 -4.78 17.61 4.43
C CYS A 182 -3.68 16.70 5.02
N PRO A 183 -2.46 17.22 5.30
CA PRO A 183 -1.37 16.39 5.81
C PRO A 183 -1.70 15.66 7.12
N GLU A 184 -2.50 16.27 8.01
CA GLU A 184 -2.89 15.62 9.26
C GLU A 184 -3.86 14.46 9.04
N ASP A 185 -4.78 14.60 8.09
CA ASP A 185 -5.68 13.52 7.66
C ASP A 185 -4.90 12.35 7.05
N ILE A 186 -3.92 12.65 6.21
CA ILE A 186 -3.03 11.64 5.62
C ILE A 186 -2.25 10.93 6.72
N LYS A 187 -1.67 11.69 7.66
CA LYS A 187 -0.90 11.15 8.78
C LYS A 187 -1.73 10.23 9.66
N ALA A 188 -2.99 10.58 9.94
CA ALA A 188 -3.90 9.76 10.73
C ALA A 188 -4.25 8.43 10.05
N ARG A 189 -4.14 8.34 8.71
CA ARG A 189 -4.40 7.12 7.93
C ARG A 189 -3.14 6.30 7.64
N LEU A 190 -1.95 6.75 8.03
CA LEU A 190 -0.71 6.00 7.85
C LEU A 190 -0.69 4.76 8.75
N PRO A 191 -0.65 3.54 8.19
CA PRO A 191 -0.60 2.34 9.02
C PRO A 191 0.78 2.20 9.68
N PRO A 192 0.86 1.67 10.90
CA PRO A 192 2.13 1.33 11.51
C PRO A 192 2.84 0.23 10.71
N ALA A 193 4.15 0.09 10.91
CA ALA A 193 4.89 -1.04 10.35
C ALA A 193 4.40 -2.36 10.97
N GLN A 194 4.49 -3.45 10.21
CA GLN A 194 4.04 -4.77 10.70
C GLN A 194 4.76 -5.17 11.98
N GLU A 195 6.04 -4.80 12.13
CA GLU A 195 6.86 -5.06 13.31
C GLU A 195 6.35 -4.37 14.58
N ASP A 196 5.66 -3.24 14.44
CA ASP A 196 5.12 -2.44 15.53
C ASP A 196 3.70 -2.85 15.93
N LEU A 197 3.04 -3.72 15.15
CA LEU A 197 1.75 -4.31 15.51
C LEU A 197 1.84 -5.39 16.59
N TYR A 198 3.05 -5.84 16.90
CA TYR A 198 3.26 -6.87 17.92
C TYR A 198 3.47 -6.25 19.31
N PRO A 199 3.05 -6.95 20.39
CA PRO A 199 3.24 -6.45 21.75
C PRO A 199 4.73 -6.43 22.13
N ALA A 200 5.13 -5.47 22.95
CA ALA A 200 6.47 -5.45 23.53
C ALA A 200 6.69 -6.67 24.45
N ILE A 201 7.88 -7.28 24.37
CA ILE A 201 8.23 -8.47 25.14
C ILE A 201 9.30 -8.12 26.15
N THR A 202 9.10 -8.54 27.41
CA THR A 202 10.04 -8.29 28.50
C THR A 202 11.16 -9.34 28.53
N GLY A 203 12.28 -8.99 29.18
CA GLY A 203 13.44 -9.86 29.34
C GLY A 203 14.64 -9.44 28.50
N SER A 204 15.66 -10.30 28.44
CA SER A 204 16.92 -10.01 27.72
C SER A 204 16.72 -9.90 26.20
N SER A 205 17.60 -9.18 25.52
CA SER A 205 17.56 -9.05 24.04
C SER A 205 17.58 -10.42 23.36
N ALA A 206 18.35 -11.38 23.86
CA ALA A 206 18.36 -12.75 23.33
C ALA A 206 16.97 -13.42 23.44
N ARG A 207 16.27 -13.24 24.57
CA ARG A 207 14.92 -13.78 24.78
C ARG A 207 13.91 -13.13 23.84
N GLN A 208 13.97 -11.81 23.67
CA GLN A 208 13.10 -11.08 22.73
C GLN A 208 13.33 -11.56 21.29
N ARG A 209 14.58 -11.72 20.87
CA ARG A 209 14.94 -12.25 19.53
C ARG A 209 14.39 -13.66 19.33
N TRP A 210 14.63 -14.57 20.28
CA TRP A 210 14.13 -15.95 20.20
C TRP A 210 12.61 -16.01 20.15
N PHE A 211 11.93 -15.16 20.93
CA PHE A 211 10.47 -15.06 20.90
C PHE A 211 9.98 -14.68 19.49
N TRP A 212 10.54 -13.63 18.87
CA TRP A 212 10.14 -13.21 17.53
C TRP A 212 10.48 -14.24 16.45
N ALA A 213 11.64 -14.89 16.54
CA ALA A 213 12.02 -15.98 15.65
C ALA A 213 11.01 -17.13 15.70
N ILE A 214 10.68 -17.60 16.91
CA ILE A 214 9.70 -18.67 17.12
C ILE A 214 8.31 -18.24 16.64
N MET A 215 7.86 -17.02 16.95
CA MET A 215 6.55 -16.52 16.51
C MET A 215 6.44 -16.45 14.98
N ARG A 216 7.52 -16.05 14.28
CA ARG A 216 7.54 -16.10 12.82
C ARG A 216 7.46 -17.52 12.31
N VAL A 217 8.24 -18.45 12.86
CA VAL A 217 8.18 -19.87 12.47
C VAL A 217 6.80 -20.46 12.72
N LEU A 218 6.24 -20.29 13.92
CA LEU A 218 4.92 -20.81 14.27
C LEU A 218 3.81 -20.26 13.38
N ARG A 219 3.87 -18.97 12.98
CA ARG A 219 2.91 -18.40 12.03
C ARG A 219 2.92 -19.11 10.67
N HIS A 220 4.09 -19.56 10.20
CA HIS A 220 4.23 -20.21 8.89
C HIS A 220 4.06 -21.73 8.97
N VAL A 221 4.22 -22.33 10.16
CA VAL A 221 4.13 -23.78 10.37
C VAL A 221 2.75 -24.22 10.86
N GLN A 222 1.95 -23.36 11.50
CA GLN A 222 0.62 -23.74 11.99
C GLN A 222 -0.46 -23.68 10.90
N HIS A 223 -0.72 -24.84 10.28
CA HIS A 223 -2.02 -25.15 9.66
C HIS A 223 -3.15 -25.43 10.67
N THR A 224 -2.89 -25.38 11.97
CA THR A 224 -3.92 -25.45 13.02
C THR A 224 -3.49 -24.62 14.23
N MET A 225 -4.06 -23.42 14.39
CA MET A 225 -3.93 -22.63 15.61
C MET A 225 -4.70 -23.33 16.75
N PRO A 226 -4.11 -23.50 17.95
CA PRO A 226 -4.86 -23.98 19.10
C PRO A 226 -5.94 -22.96 19.49
N THR A 227 -7.12 -23.47 19.88
CA THR A 227 -8.41 -22.74 20.04
C THR A 227 -8.36 -21.56 21.00
N ASN A 228 -7.30 -21.46 21.82
CA ASN A 228 -7.08 -20.44 22.83
C ASN A 228 -6.37 -19.17 22.34
N LEU A 229 -5.82 -19.15 21.12
CA LEU A 229 -5.19 -17.97 20.51
C LEU A 229 -5.99 -17.54 19.26
N ARG A 230 -7.15 -16.91 19.47
CA ARG A 230 -7.90 -16.32 18.34
C ARG A 230 -7.14 -15.12 17.77
N GLN A 231 -7.02 -15.04 16.44
CA GLN A 231 -6.42 -13.91 15.75
C GLN A 231 -7.17 -12.60 16.06
N PRO A 232 -6.50 -11.46 16.26
CA PRO A 232 -7.16 -10.18 16.57
C PRO A 232 -7.99 -9.58 15.42
N LEU A 233 -7.93 -10.17 14.22
CA LEU A 233 -8.48 -9.60 12.99
C LEU A 233 -9.66 -10.39 12.40
N THR A 234 -10.22 -11.38 13.12
CA THR A 234 -11.50 -11.97 12.69
C THR A 234 -12.64 -10.99 12.94
N PRO A 235 -13.46 -10.65 11.93
CA PRO A 235 -14.69 -9.89 12.13
C PRO A 235 -15.60 -10.64 13.10
N ARG A 236 -16.33 -9.90 13.93
CA ARG A 236 -17.44 -10.46 14.72
C ARG A 236 -18.59 -10.86 13.83
#